data_AF-A5H040-F1
#
_entry.id   AF-A5H040-F1
#
_cell.length_a   1.000
_cell.length_b   1.000
_cell.length_c   1.000
_cell.angle_alpha   90.00
_cell.angle_beta   90.00
_cell.angle_gamma   90.00
#
_symmetry.space_group_name_H-M   'P 1'
#
loop_
_entity.id
_entity.type
_entity.pdbx_description
1 polymer ?
#
loop_
_entity_poly.entity_id
_entity_poly.type
_entity_poly.pdbx_seq_one_letter_code
_entity_poly.pdbx_strand_id
1 'polypeptide(L)'
;MDSSTSLYLVLLIFVIIKESCQGPHEKRLLNHLLSTYNTLERPVANESDPLEVKFGLTLQQIIDVDVKNQILTTNARLNLEWNDYNLRWNDSEYGGVKDLRITPNKLWKPDVLMYNRTSYTTTTTIKMGTYFNCIMFMVASSVVLTVVVLNYHHRTADVHEMPPWIRSVFLQWLPWILRMSRPGRKITRKHILLTNRMKELELKERSSKSLLANVLDIDDDFRHTVSGSQTAIGSSASFGRPTTVEEHHNAIGCNHKDLHLILKELQFITARMRKADDEAELISDWKFAAMVVDRFCLIVFTLFTIIATVTVLLSAPHIIVQ
;
A
#
# COMPACT_ATOMS: atom_id res chain seq x y z
N MET A 1 -17.65 49.63 91.53
CA MET A 1 -17.80 50.37 90.25
C MET A 1 -19.19 50.94 90.24
N ASP A 2 -19.29 52.24 90.44
CA ASP A 2 -20.54 52.92 90.78
C ASP A 2 -21.55 52.86 89.63
N SER A 3 -22.83 52.64 89.96
CA SER A 3 -23.92 52.53 88.99
C SER A 3 -23.99 53.73 88.03
N SER A 4 -23.56 54.90 88.52
CA SER A 4 -23.45 56.14 87.74
C SER A 4 -22.41 56.07 86.63
N THR A 5 -21.24 55.45 86.85
CA THR A 5 -20.19 55.36 85.80
C THR A 5 -20.59 54.39 84.70
N SER A 6 -21.34 53.34 85.03
CA SER A 6 -21.91 52.42 84.04
C SER A 6 -22.95 53.11 83.14
N LEU A 7 -23.81 53.96 83.71
CA LEU A 7 -24.78 54.77 82.95
C LEU A 7 -24.13 55.76 81.98
N TYR A 8 -23.06 56.45 82.41
CA TYR A 8 -22.31 57.34 81.51
C TYR A 8 -21.64 56.58 80.37
N LEU A 9 -21.14 55.36 80.63
CA LEU A 9 -20.51 54.53 79.62
C LEU A 9 -21.54 53.99 78.60
N VAL A 10 -22.74 53.62 79.06
CA VAL A 10 -23.86 53.23 78.19
C VAL A 10 -24.37 54.41 77.34
N LEU A 11 -24.47 55.62 77.92
CA LEU A 11 -24.82 56.83 77.17
C LEU A 11 -23.75 57.22 76.15
N LEU A 12 -22.46 57.09 76.48
CA LEU A 12 -21.34 57.29 75.55
C LEU A 12 -21.40 56.28 74.40
N ILE A 13 -21.69 55.02 74.67
CA ILE A 13 -21.87 53.99 73.64
C ILE A 13 -23.07 54.34 72.74
N PHE A 14 -24.20 54.81 73.28
CA PHE A 14 -25.38 55.19 72.47
C PHE A 14 -25.15 56.44 71.61
N VAL A 15 -24.33 57.39 72.08
CA VAL A 15 -23.94 58.60 71.30
C VAL A 15 -22.90 58.27 70.22
N ILE A 16 -22.06 57.25 70.43
CA ILE A 16 -21.08 56.77 69.44
C ILE A 16 -21.73 55.87 68.39
N ILE A 17 -22.83 55.18 68.72
CA ILE A 17 -23.69 54.51 67.74
C ILE A 17 -24.52 55.58 67.03
N LYS A 18 -23.85 56.42 66.23
CA LYS A 18 -24.48 56.90 65.01
C LYS A 18 -24.70 55.66 64.17
N GLU A 19 -25.95 55.29 63.95
CA GLU A 19 -26.29 54.38 62.86
C GLU A 19 -25.46 54.78 61.64
N SER A 20 -24.62 53.88 61.17
CA SER A 20 -23.97 54.04 59.89
C SER A 20 -25.09 54.12 58.87
N CYS A 21 -25.40 55.34 58.41
CA CYS A 21 -26.31 55.59 57.30
C CYS A 21 -25.63 55.07 56.03
N GLN A 22 -25.57 53.74 55.91
CA GLN A 22 -24.86 53.07 54.86
C GLN A 22 -25.67 53.23 53.55
N GLY A 23 -25.24 54.21 52.73
CA GLY A 23 -25.66 54.41 51.34
C GLY A 23 -27.11 54.81 51.02
N PRO A 24 -27.92 55.47 51.88
CA PRO A 24 -29.29 55.86 51.50
C PRO A 24 -29.31 56.81 50.30
N HIS A 25 -28.31 57.69 50.17
CA HIS A 25 -28.18 58.59 49.03
C HIS A 25 -27.82 57.86 47.73
N GLU A 26 -26.94 56.87 47.77
CA GLU A 26 -26.54 56.06 46.62
C GLU A 26 -27.71 55.19 46.13
N LYS A 27 -28.44 54.54 47.04
CA LYS A 27 -29.65 53.78 46.72
C LYS A 27 -30.74 54.66 46.12
N ARG A 28 -30.96 55.86 46.68
CA ARG A 28 -31.93 56.83 46.16
C ARG A 28 -31.54 57.30 44.76
N LEU A 29 -30.25 57.59 44.54
CA LEU A 29 -29.71 57.97 43.24
C LEU A 29 -29.89 56.85 42.22
N LEU A 30 -29.53 55.63 42.56
CA LEU A 30 -29.66 54.46 41.69
C LEU A 30 -31.10 54.23 41.24
N ASN A 31 -32.06 54.29 42.18
CA ASN A 31 -33.48 54.14 41.87
C ASN A 31 -33.99 55.27 40.98
N HIS A 32 -33.53 56.50 41.21
CA HIS A 32 -33.90 57.65 40.39
C HIS A 32 -33.40 57.47 38.94
N LEU A 33 -32.11 57.20 38.75
CA LEU A 33 -31.49 57.05 37.43
C LEU A 33 -32.08 55.87 36.64
N LEU A 34 -32.26 54.71 37.28
CA LEU A 34 -32.72 53.50 36.59
C LEU A 34 -34.23 53.43 36.35
N SER A 35 -35.04 54.31 36.96
CA SER A 35 -36.50 54.30 36.81
C SER A 35 -36.96 54.61 35.38
N THR A 36 -36.22 55.45 34.67
CA THR A 36 -36.57 55.97 33.33
C THR A 36 -35.59 55.48 32.25
N TYR A 37 -34.56 54.73 32.64
CA TYR A 37 -33.49 54.32 31.73
C TYR A 37 -33.90 53.11 30.87
N ASN A 38 -33.74 53.23 29.56
CA ASN A 38 -33.97 52.14 28.60
C ASN A 38 -32.64 51.55 28.13
N THR A 39 -32.42 50.24 28.34
CA THR A 39 -31.16 49.57 27.96
C THR A 39 -31.02 49.28 26.46
N LEU A 40 -32.12 49.35 25.71
CA LEU A 40 -32.13 49.11 24.27
C LEU A 40 -31.80 50.38 23.46
N GLU A 41 -31.94 51.54 24.09
CA GLU A 41 -31.69 52.83 23.46
C GLU A 41 -30.22 53.22 23.59
N ARG A 42 -29.63 53.68 22.49
CA ARG A 42 -28.25 54.19 22.50
C ARG A 42 -28.22 55.53 23.24
N PRO A 43 -27.31 55.73 24.21
CA PRO A 43 -27.30 56.93 25.04
C PRO A 43 -26.65 58.13 24.32
N VAL A 44 -27.38 58.74 23.39
CA VAL A 44 -26.98 59.97 22.70
C VAL A 44 -28.01 61.07 22.90
N ALA A 45 -27.55 62.31 23.08
CA ALA A 45 -28.44 63.48 23.22
C ALA A 45 -29.12 63.86 21.89
N ASN A 46 -28.44 63.59 20.78
CA ASN A 46 -28.92 63.82 19.44
C ASN A 46 -28.74 62.52 18.65
N GLU A 47 -29.81 62.07 17.98
CA GLU A 47 -29.79 60.82 17.22
C GLU A 47 -28.77 60.84 16.07
N SER A 48 -28.50 62.03 15.54
CA SER A 48 -27.57 62.24 14.43
C SER A 48 -26.10 62.03 14.81
N ASP A 49 -25.76 62.15 16.09
CA ASP A 49 -24.38 62.11 16.55
C ASP A 49 -23.95 60.66 16.86
N PRO A 50 -22.71 60.25 16.53
CA PRO A 50 -22.18 58.96 16.92
C PRO A 50 -21.84 58.92 18.41
N LEU A 51 -21.95 57.74 19.03
CA LEU A 51 -21.44 57.54 20.40
C LEU A 51 -19.97 57.16 20.31
N GLU A 52 -19.09 57.95 20.92
CA GLU A 52 -17.67 57.64 21.02
C GLU A 52 -17.44 56.61 22.14
N VAL A 53 -16.96 55.43 21.76
CA VAL A 53 -16.59 54.35 22.68
C VAL A 53 -15.08 54.16 22.62
N LYS A 54 -14.39 54.44 23.73
CA LYS A 54 -12.97 54.14 23.87
C LYS A 54 -12.82 52.66 24.17
N PHE A 55 -12.09 51.98 23.28
CA PHE A 55 -11.79 50.56 23.39
C PHE A 55 -10.34 50.37 23.86
N GLY A 56 -10.16 49.62 24.93
CA GLY A 56 -8.86 49.18 25.43
C GLY A 56 -8.84 47.66 25.60
N LEU A 57 -7.72 47.05 25.22
CA LEU A 57 -7.46 45.64 25.45
C LEU A 57 -6.18 45.49 26.26
N THR A 58 -6.27 44.78 27.38
CA THR A 58 -5.10 44.44 28.19
C THR A 58 -4.94 42.93 28.20
N LEU A 59 -3.90 42.44 27.53
CA LEU A 59 -3.54 41.02 27.59
C LEU A 59 -3.04 40.69 29.00
N GLN A 60 -3.68 39.73 29.67
CA GLN A 60 -3.26 39.27 30.99
C GLN A 60 -2.29 38.09 30.86
N GLN A 61 -2.66 37.10 30.06
CA GLN A 61 -1.86 35.89 29.90
C GLN A 61 -2.15 35.19 28.56
N ILE A 62 -1.12 34.60 27.96
CA ILE A 62 -1.26 33.58 26.92
C ILE A 62 -1.34 32.22 27.62
N ILE A 63 -2.49 31.54 27.51
CA ILE A 63 -2.75 30.26 28.17
C ILE A 63 -2.10 29.15 27.36
N ASP A 64 -2.37 29.14 26.05
CA ASP A 64 -1.86 28.13 25.14
C ASP A 64 -1.80 28.65 23.71
N VAL A 65 -0.82 28.15 22.95
CA VAL A 65 -0.64 28.42 21.53
C VAL A 65 -0.61 27.09 20.80
N ASP A 66 -1.76 26.71 20.23
CA ASP A 66 -1.85 25.52 19.41
C ASP A 66 -1.45 25.86 17.98
N VAL A 67 -0.17 25.64 17.68
CA VAL A 67 0.41 25.89 16.35
C VAL A 67 -0.22 24.99 15.28
N LYS A 68 -0.65 23.77 15.63
CA LYS A 68 -1.24 22.84 14.67
C LYS A 68 -2.65 23.24 14.28
N ASN A 69 -3.43 23.72 15.24
CA ASN A 69 -4.80 24.15 15.02
C ASN A 69 -4.92 25.66 14.73
N GLN A 70 -3.81 26.40 14.75
CA GLN A 70 -3.74 27.87 14.59
C GLN A 70 -4.64 28.60 15.60
N ILE A 71 -4.70 28.09 16.83
CA ILE A 71 -5.56 28.64 17.89
C ILE A 71 -4.68 29.28 18.95
N LEU A 72 -4.95 30.55 19.23
CA LEU A 72 -4.36 31.28 20.34
C LEU A 72 -5.40 31.40 21.45
N THR A 73 -5.15 30.77 22.59
CA THR A 73 -5.99 30.88 23.77
C THR A 73 -5.37 31.88 24.74
N THR A 74 -6.00 33.04 24.89
CA THR A 74 -5.50 34.12 25.75
C THR A 74 -6.55 34.56 26.76
N ASN A 75 -6.11 34.91 27.97
CA ASN A 75 -6.89 35.69 28.90
C ASN A 75 -6.59 37.17 28.67
N ALA A 76 -7.62 37.96 28.32
CA ALA A 76 -7.50 39.39 28.11
C ALA A 76 -8.65 40.14 28.81
N ARG A 77 -8.32 41.30 29.39
CA ARG A 77 -9.31 42.22 29.97
C ARG A 77 -9.69 43.25 28.91
N LEU A 78 -11.00 43.35 28.65
CA LEU A 78 -11.60 44.39 27.82
C LEU A 78 -11.95 45.59 28.69
N ASN A 79 -11.43 46.75 28.34
CA ASN A 79 -11.75 48.03 28.96
C ASN A 79 -12.59 48.83 27.95
N LEU A 80 -13.82 49.15 28.31
CA LEU A 80 -14.73 49.94 27.49
C LEU A 80 -15.13 51.18 28.29
N GLU A 81 -14.98 52.35 27.69
CA GLU A 81 -15.34 53.63 28.30
C GLU A 81 -16.17 54.43 27.30
N TRP A 82 -17.34 54.91 27.74
CA TRP A 82 -18.23 55.75 26.94
C TRP A 82 -18.90 56.77 27.85
N ASN A 83 -19.43 57.85 27.26
CA ASN A 83 -20.15 58.89 27.97
C ASN A 83 -21.66 58.72 27.75
N ASP A 84 -22.41 58.47 28.82
CA ASP A 84 -23.87 58.34 28.77
C ASP A 84 -24.52 59.67 29.18
N TYR A 85 -25.42 60.20 28.35
CA TYR A 85 -26.15 61.43 28.65
C TYR A 85 -27.22 61.25 29.74
N ASN A 86 -27.86 60.09 29.79
CA ASN A 86 -28.97 59.81 30.69
C ASN A 86 -28.52 59.50 32.14
N LEU A 87 -27.24 59.20 32.34
CA LEU A 87 -26.66 58.85 33.64
C LEU A 87 -25.88 60.02 34.25
N ARG A 88 -26.48 61.21 34.27
CA ARG A 88 -25.89 62.42 34.87
C ARG A 88 -26.68 62.83 36.10
N TRP A 89 -25.98 63.22 37.15
CA TRP A 89 -26.58 63.73 38.38
C TRP A 89 -25.71 64.82 38.99
N ASN A 90 -26.31 65.58 39.90
CA ASN A 90 -25.62 66.61 40.66
C ASN A 90 -25.12 66.03 41.99
N ASP A 91 -23.82 66.13 42.29
CA ASP A 91 -23.21 65.51 43.47
C ASP A 91 -23.73 66.14 44.77
N SER A 92 -24.04 67.45 44.77
CA SER A 92 -24.55 68.16 45.94
C SER A 92 -25.90 67.64 46.45
N GLU A 93 -26.75 67.11 45.57
CA GLU A 93 -28.10 66.63 45.91
C GLU A 93 -28.11 65.22 46.51
N TYR A 94 -27.06 64.43 46.26
CA TYR A 94 -26.96 63.03 46.67
C TYR A 94 -25.78 62.79 47.62
N GLY A 95 -25.42 63.79 48.43
CA GLY A 95 -24.43 63.62 49.49
C GLY A 95 -22.99 63.45 49.00
N GLY A 96 -22.65 64.03 47.83
CA GLY A 96 -21.29 64.04 47.28
C GLY A 96 -20.88 62.77 46.55
N VAL A 97 -21.83 61.93 46.13
CA VAL A 97 -21.55 60.69 45.39
C VAL A 97 -21.05 61.01 43.98
N LYS A 98 -19.79 60.64 43.68
CA LYS A 98 -19.14 60.86 42.37
C LYS A 98 -19.13 59.63 41.48
N ASP A 99 -19.04 58.45 42.07
CA ASP A 99 -18.95 57.18 41.35
C ASP A 99 -20.03 56.23 41.83
N LEU A 100 -20.65 55.52 40.90
CA LEU A 100 -21.72 54.56 41.16
C LEU A 100 -21.43 53.25 40.43
N ARG A 101 -21.55 52.12 41.15
CA ARG A 101 -21.30 50.79 40.58
C ARG A 101 -22.60 50.08 40.27
N ILE A 102 -22.82 49.74 39.00
CA ILE A 102 -24.06 49.11 38.52
C ILE A 102 -23.72 47.82 37.78
N THR A 103 -24.59 46.80 37.90
CA THR A 103 -24.46 45.55 37.14
C THR A 103 -24.66 45.81 35.63
N PRO A 104 -23.82 45.26 34.74
CA PRO A 104 -23.85 45.54 33.29
C PRO A 104 -25.11 45.07 32.54
N ASN A 105 -26.03 44.38 33.22
CA ASN A 105 -27.32 43.96 32.64
C ASN A 105 -28.39 45.06 32.74
N LYS A 106 -28.15 46.11 33.53
CA LYS A 106 -29.10 47.22 33.75
C LYS A 106 -28.74 48.49 32.97
N LEU A 107 -27.65 48.44 32.22
CA LEU A 107 -27.13 49.57 31.44
C LEU A 107 -27.03 49.17 29.98
N TRP A 108 -27.13 50.16 29.09
CA TRP A 108 -26.74 49.98 27.71
C TRP A 108 -25.24 49.70 27.67
N LYS A 109 -24.82 48.73 26.83
CA LYS A 109 -23.41 48.44 26.58
C LYS A 109 -23.22 48.14 25.08
N PRO A 110 -22.08 48.51 24.50
CA PRO A 110 -21.80 48.18 23.11
C PRO A 110 -21.51 46.68 22.95
N ASP A 111 -22.03 46.09 21.87
CA ASP A 111 -21.75 44.71 21.50
C ASP A 111 -20.40 44.64 20.77
N VAL A 112 -19.40 44.07 21.44
CA VAL A 112 -18.07 43.85 20.87
C VAL A 112 -17.88 42.35 20.60
N LEU A 113 -17.59 42.03 19.34
CA LEU A 113 -17.48 40.66 18.85
C LEU A 113 -16.06 40.44 18.34
N MET A 114 -15.48 39.26 18.61
CA MET A 114 -14.25 38.85 17.95
C MET A 114 -14.59 38.21 16.61
N TYR A 115 -14.20 38.86 15.51
CA TYR A 115 -14.45 38.37 14.14
C TYR A 115 -13.74 37.04 13.87
N ASN A 116 -12.48 36.92 14.32
CA ASN A 116 -11.65 35.74 14.10
C ASN A 116 -11.72 34.77 15.29
N ARG A 117 -12.93 34.30 15.62
CA ARG A 117 -13.14 33.29 16.66
C ARG A 117 -13.27 31.90 16.02
N THR A 118 -12.49 30.94 16.50
CA THR A 118 -12.58 29.54 16.09
C THR A 118 -13.45 28.72 17.04
N SER A 119 -14.24 27.77 16.50
CA SER A 119 -14.99 26.77 17.26
C SER A 119 -14.61 25.39 16.75
N TYR A 120 -13.87 24.63 17.55
CA TYR A 120 -13.32 23.33 17.19
C TYR A 120 -14.25 22.22 17.68
N THR A 121 -14.89 21.47 16.79
CA THR A 121 -15.34 20.10 17.12
C THR A 121 -15.41 19.15 15.92
N THR A 122 -15.50 19.63 14.67
CA THR A 122 -15.76 18.71 13.52
C THR A 122 -14.75 18.78 12.38
N THR A 123 -14.19 19.94 12.05
CA THR A 123 -13.42 20.08 10.80
C THR A 123 -11.97 19.59 10.90
N THR A 124 -11.35 19.65 12.08
CA THR A 124 -9.91 19.34 12.27
C THR A 124 -9.64 17.84 12.41
N THR A 125 -10.54 17.10 13.03
CA THR A 125 -10.47 15.63 13.17
C THR A 125 -10.59 14.92 11.81
N ILE A 126 -11.40 15.45 10.89
CA ILE A 126 -11.57 14.93 9.52
C ILE A 126 -10.29 15.08 8.69
N LYS A 127 -9.55 16.20 8.87
CA LYS A 127 -8.30 16.46 8.15
C LYS A 127 -7.21 15.46 8.55
N MET A 128 -7.01 15.18 9.84
CA MET A 128 -6.04 14.17 10.32
C MET A 128 -6.44 12.73 9.96
N GLY A 129 -7.74 12.40 9.96
CA GLY A 129 -8.23 11.06 9.64
C GLY A 129 -7.96 10.62 8.20
N THR A 130 -7.83 11.56 7.26
CA THR A 130 -7.56 11.24 5.83
C THR A 130 -6.16 10.66 5.63
N TYR A 131 -5.15 11.17 6.36
CA TYR A 131 -3.77 10.65 6.33
C TYR A 131 -3.69 9.22 6.83
N PHE A 132 -4.34 8.97 7.97
CA PHE A 132 -4.38 7.66 8.59
C PHE A 132 -5.03 6.63 7.66
N ASN A 133 -6.15 6.99 7.03
CA ASN A 133 -6.82 6.13 6.05
C ASN A 133 -5.94 5.85 4.82
N CYS A 134 -5.26 6.87 4.28
CA CYS A 134 -4.36 6.69 3.14
C CYS A 134 -3.18 5.74 3.44
N ILE A 135 -2.53 5.91 4.59
CA ILE A 135 -1.42 5.05 5.03
C ILE A 135 -1.93 3.63 5.28
N MET A 136 -3.10 3.46 5.88
CA MET A 136 -3.69 2.15 6.15
C MET A 136 -3.97 1.36 4.86
N PHE A 137 -4.53 2.00 3.83
CA PHE A 137 -4.72 1.38 2.51
C PHE A 137 -3.40 1.00 1.84
N MET A 138 -2.42 1.90 1.91
CA MET A 138 -1.10 1.66 1.36
C MET A 138 -0.41 0.47 2.05
N VAL A 139 -0.37 0.43 3.38
CA VAL A 139 0.21 -0.68 4.14
C VAL A 139 -0.52 -2.00 3.85
N ALA A 140 -1.85 -1.98 3.80
CA ALA A 140 -2.63 -3.17 3.45
C ALA A 140 -2.27 -3.72 2.06
N SER A 141 -2.18 -2.85 1.04
CA SER A 141 -1.80 -3.26 -0.31
C SER A 141 -0.35 -3.78 -0.40
N SER A 142 0.56 -3.21 0.39
CA SER A 142 1.95 -3.70 0.51
C SER A 142 2.00 -5.13 1.03
N VAL A 143 1.26 -5.40 2.11
CA VAL A 143 1.22 -6.72 2.74
C VAL A 143 0.63 -7.75 1.77
N VAL A 144 -0.48 -7.45 1.11
CA VAL A 144 -1.07 -8.36 0.11
C VAL A 144 -0.08 -8.66 -1.02
N LEU A 145 0.61 -7.64 -1.55
CA LEU A 145 1.61 -7.82 -2.59
C LEU A 145 2.77 -8.72 -2.12
N THR A 146 3.26 -8.53 -0.90
CA THR A 146 4.32 -9.39 -0.33
C THR A 146 3.86 -10.84 -0.16
N VAL A 147 2.61 -11.06 0.24
CA VAL A 147 2.03 -12.42 0.34
C VAL A 147 1.90 -13.05 -1.04
N VAL A 148 1.48 -12.30 -2.05
CA VAL A 148 1.41 -12.79 -3.44
C VAL A 148 2.79 -13.15 -3.98
N VAL A 149 3.79 -12.29 -3.76
CA VAL A 149 5.18 -12.54 -4.15
C VAL A 149 5.74 -13.78 -3.44
N LEU A 150 5.50 -13.91 -2.13
CA LEU A 150 5.95 -15.05 -1.34
C LEU A 150 5.25 -16.35 -1.78
N ASN A 151 3.94 -16.28 -2.02
CA ASN A 151 3.16 -17.40 -2.53
C ASN A 151 3.66 -17.84 -3.91
N TYR A 152 3.97 -16.88 -4.77
CA TYR A 152 4.51 -17.13 -6.10
C TYR A 152 5.89 -17.80 -6.02
N HIS A 153 6.80 -17.27 -5.19
CA HIS A 153 8.14 -17.83 -5.00
C HIS A 153 8.10 -19.28 -4.47
N HIS A 154 7.22 -19.56 -3.50
CA HIS A 154 7.10 -20.91 -2.93
C HIS A 154 6.35 -21.91 -3.83
N ARG A 155 5.37 -21.46 -4.64
CA ARG A 155 4.68 -22.34 -5.61
C ARG A 155 5.53 -22.70 -6.83
N THR A 156 6.44 -21.82 -7.24
CA THR A 156 7.33 -22.08 -8.39
C THR A 156 8.42 -23.12 -8.06
N ALA A 157 8.66 -23.38 -6.78
CA ALA A 157 9.70 -24.30 -6.32
C ALA A 157 9.27 -25.78 -6.31
N ASP A 158 7.98 -26.09 -6.10
CA ASP A 158 7.60 -27.46 -5.72
C ASP A 158 6.81 -28.29 -6.75
N VAL A 159 6.07 -27.75 -7.74
CA VAL A 159 5.13 -28.62 -8.49
C VAL A 159 4.85 -28.21 -9.96
N HIS A 160 5.06 -29.19 -10.87
CA HIS A 160 4.55 -29.38 -12.24
C HIS A 160 5.24 -28.72 -13.45
N GLU A 161 5.25 -29.48 -14.56
CA GLU A 161 5.61 -29.02 -15.91
C GLU A 161 4.99 -27.64 -16.20
N MET A 162 5.80 -26.68 -16.65
CA MET A 162 5.31 -25.31 -16.91
C MET A 162 4.20 -25.35 -17.97
N PRO A 163 2.97 -24.94 -17.63
CA PRO A 163 1.88 -24.81 -18.59
C PRO A 163 2.31 -23.93 -19.78
N PRO A 164 1.81 -24.18 -21.00
CA PRO A 164 2.23 -23.45 -22.20
C PRO A 164 2.07 -21.93 -22.07
N TRP A 165 1.00 -21.49 -21.41
CA TRP A 165 0.73 -20.07 -21.18
C TRP A 165 1.70 -19.45 -20.14
N ILE A 166 2.12 -20.21 -19.12
CA ILE A 166 3.13 -19.77 -18.13
C ILE A 166 4.49 -19.60 -18.82
N ARG A 167 4.86 -20.52 -19.71
CA ARG A 167 6.09 -20.37 -20.52
C ARG A 167 6.07 -19.09 -21.35
N SER A 168 4.97 -18.77 -22.03
CA SER A 168 4.88 -17.52 -22.81
C SER A 168 4.98 -16.27 -21.92
N VAL A 169 4.37 -16.28 -20.74
CA VAL A 169 4.49 -15.15 -19.81
C VAL A 169 5.93 -15.03 -19.30
N PHE A 170 6.52 -16.08 -18.71
CA PHE A 170 7.83 -15.98 -18.05
C PHE A 170 9.04 -15.98 -18.98
N LEU A 171 8.95 -16.56 -20.18
CA LEU A 171 10.07 -16.68 -21.11
C LEU A 171 10.00 -15.68 -22.27
N GLN A 172 8.84 -15.08 -22.55
CA GLN A 172 8.68 -14.14 -23.68
C GLN A 172 8.19 -12.75 -23.24
N TRP A 173 7.09 -12.66 -22.48
CA TRP A 173 6.50 -11.37 -22.12
C TRP A 173 7.26 -10.67 -20.98
N LEU A 174 7.61 -11.42 -19.95
CA LEU A 174 8.22 -10.91 -18.72
C LEU A 174 9.70 -10.50 -18.91
N PRO A 175 10.53 -11.23 -19.67
CA PRO A 175 11.87 -10.77 -20.04
C PRO A 175 11.86 -9.56 -20.99
N TRP A 176 10.81 -9.42 -21.80
CA TRP A 176 10.60 -8.25 -22.66
C TRP A 176 10.31 -6.99 -21.85
N ILE A 177 9.40 -7.07 -20.86
CA ILE A 177 9.14 -5.93 -19.95
C ILE A 177 10.36 -5.62 -19.05
N LEU A 178 11.13 -6.63 -18.64
CA LEU A 178 12.34 -6.48 -17.81
C LEU A 178 13.63 -6.17 -18.59
N ARG A 179 13.57 -6.07 -19.91
CA ARG A 179 14.72 -5.84 -20.79
C ARG A 179 15.91 -6.78 -20.51
N MET A 180 15.60 -8.04 -20.18
CA MET A 180 16.61 -9.09 -19.98
C MET A 180 16.74 -9.95 -21.22
N SER A 181 17.93 -10.00 -21.78
CA SER A 181 18.27 -11.00 -22.81
C SER A 181 18.60 -12.32 -22.12
N ARG A 182 18.01 -13.42 -22.62
CA ARG A 182 18.31 -14.79 -22.17
C ARG A 182 19.84 -14.95 -22.11
N PRO A 183 20.45 -15.29 -20.96
CA PRO A 183 21.89 -15.48 -20.88
C PRO A 183 22.24 -16.60 -21.86
N GLY A 184 22.93 -16.22 -22.93
CA GLY A 184 23.06 -17.06 -24.11
C GLY A 184 23.75 -18.36 -23.77
N ARG A 185 23.09 -19.49 -24.09
CA ARG A 185 23.80 -20.68 -24.59
C ARG A 185 24.74 -20.14 -25.68
N LYS A 186 26.05 -20.15 -25.45
CA LYS A 186 27.01 -20.05 -26.55
C LYS A 186 26.76 -21.30 -27.37
N ILE A 187 25.86 -21.22 -28.34
CA ILE A 187 25.60 -22.30 -29.26
C ILE A 187 26.87 -22.42 -30.09
N THR A 188 27.81 -23.18 -29.57
CA THR A 188 29.03 -23.51 -30.29
C THR A 188 28.54 -24.13 -31.60
N ARG A 189 28.93 -23.59 -32.76
CA ARG A 189 28.56 -24.13 -34.10
C ARG A 189 28.64 -25.65 -34.16
N LYS A 190 29.58 -26.23 -33.39
CA LYS A 190 29.74 -27.67 -33.17
C LYS A 190 28.46 -28.37 -32.70
N HIS A 191 27.71 -27.80 -31.75
CA HIS A 191 26.46 -28.38 -31.26
C HIS A 191 25.39 -28.39 -32.36
N ILE A 192 25.13 -27.27 -33.04
CA ILE A 192 24.16 -27.22 -34.16
C ILE A 192 24.56 -28.21 -35.27
N LEU A 193 25.85 -28.27 -35.61
CA LEU A 193 26.36 -29.16 -36.63
C LEU A 193 26.22 -30.63 -36.21
N LEU A 194 26.49 -30.94 -34.93
CA LEU A 194 26.25 -32.26 -34.34
C LEU A 194 24.77 -32.62 -34.35
N THR A 195 23.87 -31.73 -33.97
CA THR A 195 22.41 -32.00 -33.99
C THR A 195 21.89 -32.20 -35.41
N ASN A 196 22.37 -31.43 -36.38
CA ASN A 196 22.01 -31.60 -37.79
C ASN A 196 22.57 -32.91 -38.36
N ARG A 197 23.83 -33.25 -38.06
CA ARG A 197 24.42 -34.54 -38.44
C ARG A 197 23.68 -35.71 -37.80
N MET A 198 23.23 -35.58 -36.55
CA MET A 198 22.47 -36.60 -35.85
C MET A 198 21.07 -36.80 -36.47
N LYS A 199 20.38 -35.71 -36.86
CA LYS A 199 19.12 -35.78 -37.62
C LYS A 199 19.30 -36.40 -39.01
N GLU A 200 20.39 -36.09 -39.69
CA GLU A 200 20.75 -36.69 -40.98
C GLU A 200 20.99 -38.20 -40.84
N LEU A 201 21.67 -38.61 -39.77
CA LEU A 201 21.88 -40.03 -39.45
C LEU A 201 20.58 -40.75 -39.08
N GLU A 202 19.67 -40.14 -38.31
CA GLU A 202 18.34 -40.72 -38.02
C GLU A 202 17.49 -40.91 -39.28
N LEU A 203 17.53 -39.95 -40.22
CA LEU A 203 16.85 -40.06 -41.51
C LEU A 203 17.45 -41.19 -42.35
N LYS A 204 18.78 -41.30 -42.37
CA LYS A 204 19.50 -42.35 -43.09
C LYS A 204 19.21 -43.72 -42.49
N GLU A 205 19.15 -43.83 -41.16
CA GLU A 205 18.78 -45.05 -40.43
C GLU A 205 17.34 -45.49 -40.73
N ARG A 206 16.37 -44.56 -40.76
CA ARG A 206 14.99 -44.87 -41.18
C ARG A 206 14.93 -45.35 -42.63
N SER A 207 15.73 -44.75 -43.51
CA SER A 207 15.81 -45.21 -44.91
C SER A 207 16.43 -46.60 -45.03
N SER A 208 17.48 -46.90 -44.25
CA SER A 208 18.14 -48.22 -44.26
C SER A 208 17.28 -49.30 -43.62
N LYS A 209 16.45 -48.98 -42.62
CA LYS A 209 15.45 -49.90 -42.06
C LYS A 209 14.36 -50.25 -43.08
N SER A 210 13.91 -49.28 -43.87
CA SER A 210 12.95 -49.49 -44.96
C SER A 210 13.54 -50.35 -46.09
N LEU A 211 14.80 -50.10 -46.46
CA LEU A 211 15.51 -50.92 -47.45
C LEU A 211 15.78 -52.35 -46.96
N LEU A 212 16.21 -52.53 -45.71
CA LEU A 212 16.43 -53.86 -45.13
C LEU A 212 15.10 -54.63 -44.97
N ALA A 213 14.00 -53.96 -44.66
CA ALA A 213 12.68 -54.59 -44.65
C ALA A 213 12.31 -55.15 -46.04
N ASN A 214 12.55 -54.38 -47.11
CA ASN A 214 12.29 -54.84 -48.47
C ASN A 214 13.21 -55.99 -48.91
N VAL A 215 14.46 -56.03 -48.43
CA VAL A 215 15.40 -57.14 -48.74
C VAL A 215 15.05 -58.41 -47.96
N LEU A 216 14.61 -58.28 -46.70
CA LEU A 216 14.17 -59.42 -45.88
C LEU A 216 12.86 -60.04 -46.39
N ASP A 217 11.97 -59.23 -46.97
CA ASP A 217 10.71 -59.71 -47.59
C ASP A 217 10.97 -60.54 -48.88
N ILE A 218 12.10 -60.31 -49.56
CA ILE A 218 12.52 -61.09 -50.75
C ILE A 218 13.08 -62.46 -50.37
N ASP A 219 13.77 -62.58 -49.22
CA ASP A 219 14.33 -63.85 -48.76
C ASP A 219 13.26 -64.83 -48.23
N ASP A 220 12.11 -64.33 -47.74
CA ASP A 220 10.97 -65.18 -47.32
C ASP A 220 10.18 -65.72 -48.53
N ASP A 221 10.05 -64.95 -49.63
CA ASP A 221 9.35 -65.40 -50.84
C ASP A 221 10.12 -66.54 -51.56
N PHE A 222 11.46 -66.53 -51.51
CA PHE A 222 12.28 -67.60 -52.09
C PHE A 222 12.15 -68.93 -51.32
N ARG A 223 11.83 -68.89 -50.02
CA ARG A 223 11.56 -70.09 -49.22
C ARG A 223 10.15 -70.64 -49.42
N HIS A 224 9.20 -69.83 -49.89
CA HIS A 224 7.84 -70.26 -50.18
C HIS A 224 7.61 -70.80 -51.61
N THR A 225 8.54 -70.59 -52.54
CA THR A 225 8.46 -71.15 -53.92
C THR A 225 8.98 -72.60 -54.09
N VAL A 226 9.59 -73.23 -53.07
CA VAL A 226 10.02 -74.65 -53.11
C VAL A 226 9.14 -75.55 -52.24
N SER A 227 7.88 -75.17 -52.00
CA SER A 227 6.90 -76.06 -51.38
C SER A 227 5.55 -75.94 -52.10
N GLY A 228 5.51 -76.42 -53.34
CA GLY A 228 4.29 -76.30 -54.13
C GLY A 228 4.32 -76.99 -55.49
N SER A 229 4.83 -78.23 -55.59
CA SER A 229 4.41 -79.14 -56.67
C SER A 229 4.76 -80.60 -56.41
N GLN A 230 3.69 -81.41 -56.40
CA GLN A 230 3.55 -82.83 -56.74
C GLN A 230 3.26 -83.82 -55.60
N THR A 231 1.98 -84.15 -55.53
CA THR A 231 1.41 -85.41 -55.06
C THR A 231 1.87 -86.59 -55.92
N ALA A 232 2.57 -87.52 -55.26
CA ALA A 232 2.49 -88.98 -55.31
C ALA A 232 2.67 -89.76 -56.64
N ILE A 233 3.71 -90.62 -56.68
CA ILE A 233 3.68 -92.11 -56.68
C ILE A 233 5.00 -92.64 -57.28
N GLY A 234 5.63 -93.63 -56.64
CA GLY A 234 6.53 -94.58 -57.35
C GLY A 234 7.86 -94.92 -56.64
N SER A 235 8.07 -96.21 -56.45
CA SER A 235 9.07 -96.87 -55.60
C SER A 235 10.52 -96.93 -56.12
N SER A 236 11.41 -97.32 -55.19
CA SER A 236 12.64 -98.14 -55.31
C SER A 236 14.01 -97.52 -55.67
N ALA A 237 14.87 -97.55 -54.64
CA ALA A 237 16.23 -98.09 -54.56
C ALA A 237 17.36 -97.58 -55.48
N SER A 238 18.43 -97.12 -54.81
CA SER A 238 19.84 -97.54 -54.99
C SER A 238 20.85 -96.40 -55.24
N PHE A 239 21.81 -96.33 -54.30
CA PHE A 239 23.25 -96.08 -54.47
C PHE A 239 23.78 -94.72 -54.98
N GLY A 240 24.56 -94.06 -54.12
CA GLY A 240 25.50 -93.00 -54.50
C GLY A 240 25.86 -92.03 -53.36
N ARG A 241 27.01 -92.24 -52.71
CA ARG A 241 27.80 -91.25 -51.94
C ARG A 241 29.05 -90.92 -52.79
N PRO A 242 29.85 -89.83 -52.62
CA PRO A 242 29.76 -88.62 -51.76
C PRO A 242 29.90 -87.29 -52.55
N THR A 243 29.77 -86.11 -51.90
CA THR A 243 30.86 -85.10 -51.75
C THR A 243 30.36 -83.74 -51.23
N THR A 244 30.93 -83.33 -50.09
CA THR A 244 31.40 -81.99 -49.69
C THR A 244 30.53 -80.73 -49.82
N VAL A 245 30.74 -79.83 -48.83
CA VAL A 245 30.35 -78.41 -48.72
C VAL A 245 29.09 -78.15 -47.89
N GLU A 246 29.15 -78.47 -46.60
CA GLU A 246 28.36 -77.80 -45.56
C GLU A 246 29.30 -77.28 -44.47
N GLU A 247 29.92 -76.10 -44.66
CA GLU A 247 30.62 -75.45 -43.55
C GLU A 247 30.73 -73.92 -43.61
N HIS A 248 29.98 -73.23 -44.51
CA HIS A 248 30.10 -71.76 -44.64
C HIS A 248 28.87 -70.93 -44.23
N HIS A 249 27.73 -71.55 -43.90
CA HIS A 249 26.48 -70.80 -43.62
C HIS A 249 26.20 -70.54 -42.12
N ASN A 250 26.92 -71.18 -41.19
CA ASN A 250 26.66 -70.98 -39.75
C ASN A 250 27.51 -69.86 -39.09
N ALA A 251 28.59 -69.40 -39.72
CA ALA A 251 29.43 -68.33 -39.16
C ALA A 251 28.86 -66.91 -39.39
N ILE A 252 28.06 -66.71 -40.44
CA ILE A 252 27.46 -65.40 -40.77
C ILE A 252 26.32 -65.06 -39.80
N GLY A 253 25.55 -66.06 -39.36
CA GLY A 253 24.45 -65.86 -38.40
C GLY A 253 24.92 -65.48 -36.99
N CYS A 254 26.13 -65.86 -36.59
CA CYS A 254 26.72 -65.51 -35.28
C CYS A 254 27.12 -64.03 -35.22
N ASN A 255 27.90 -63.58 -36.21
CA ASN A 255 28.34 -62.17 -36.29
C ASN A 255 27.18 -61.19 -36.51
N HIS A 256 26.10 -61.64 -37.17
CA HIS A 256 24.90 -60.83 -37.36
C HIS A 256 24.16 -60.58 -36.03
N LYS A 257 24.11 -61.57 -35.13
CA LYS A 257 23.50 -61.42 -33.81
C LYS A 257 24.27 -60.45 -32.90
N ASP A 258 25.60 -60.53 -32.92
CA ASP A 258 26.46 -59.64 -32.14
C ASP A 258 26.39 -58.19 -32.64
N LEU A 259 26.33 -57.99 -33.96
CA LEU A 259 26.15 -56.66 -34.56
C LEU A 259 24.76 -56.07 -34.22
N HIS A 260 23.72 -56.90 -34.20
CA HIS A 260 22.36 -56.47 -33.85
C HIS A 260 22.24 -56.11 -32.35
N LEU A 261 23.01 -56.76 -31.48
CA LEU A 261 23.14 -56.42 -30.07
C LEU A 261 23.84 -55.06 -29.89
N ILE A 262 24.95 -54.83 -30.59
CA ILE A 262 25.69 -53.55 -30.56
C ILE A 262 24.82 -52.39 -31.06
N LEU A 263 24.05 -52.60 -32.13
CA LEU A 263 23.16 -51.58 -32.70
C LEU A 263 22.03 -51.22 -31.71
N LYS A 264 21.50 -52.20 -30.98
CA LYS A 264 20.51 -51.99 -29.93
C LYS A 264 21.07 -51.18 -28.76
N GLU A 265 22.30 -51.46 -28.34
CA GLU A 265 22.99 -50.69 -27.31
C GLU A 265 23.29 -49.25 -27.76
N LEU A 266 23.71 -49.04 -29.02
CA LEU A 266 23.92 -47.69 -29.57
C LEU A 266 22.62 -46.89 -29.66
N GLN A 267 21.50 -47.51 -30.07
CA GLN A 267 20.19 -46.87 -30.06
C GLN A 267 19.77 -46.49 -28.64
N PHE A 268 20.02 -47.36 -27.66
CA PHE A 268 19.75 -47.09 -26.26
C PHE A 268 20.60 -45.92 -25.74
N ILE A 269 21.90 -45.89 -26.03
CA ILE A 269 22.82 -44.80 -25.67
C ILE A 269 22.37 -43.48 -26.31
N THR A 270 22.03 -43.51 -27.60
CA THR A 270 21.56 -42.34 -28.37
C THR A 270 20.25 -41.79 -27.82
N ALA A 271 19.28 -42.67 -27.52
CA ALA A 271 18.01 -42.30 -26.91
C ALA A 271 18.21 -41.72 -25.50
N ARG A 272 19.11 -42.30 -24.71
CA ARG A 272 19.45 -41.81 -23.37
C ARG A 272 20.18 -40.46 -23.42
N MET A 273 21.08 -40.25 -24.38
CA MET A 273 21.74 -38.96 -24.59
C MET A 273 20.73 -37.87 -24.97
N ARG A 274 19.82 -38.17 -25.89
CA ARG A 274 18.75 -37.23 -26.29
C ARG A 274 17.85 -36.85 -25.12
N LYS A 275 17.44 -37.84 -24.32
CA LYS A 275 16.63 -37.59 -23.12
C LYS A 275 17.38 -36.71 -22.10
N ALA A 276 18.68 -36.95 -21.89
CA ALA A 276 19.50 -36.13 -21.00
C ALA A 276 19.67 -34.68 -21.50
N ASP A 277 19.78 -34.49 -22.82
CA ASP A 277 19.84 -33.14 -23.43
C ASP A 277 18.51 -32.38 -23.28
N ASP A 278 17.38 -33.06 -23.47
CA ASP A 278 16.04 -32.49 -23.29
C ASP A 278 15.82 -32.09 -21.81
N GLU A 279 16.21 -32.94 -20.86
CA GLU A 279 16.18 -32.65 -19.43
C GLU A 279 17.07 -31.45 -19.06
N ALA A 280 18.26 -31.34 -19.65
CA ALA A 280 19.16 -30.20 -19.43
C ALA A 280 18.59 -28.88 -19.96
N GLU A 281 17.84 -28.92 -21.06
CA GLU A 281 17.15 -27.74 -21.59
C GLU A 281 16.04 -27.26 -20.66
N LEU A 282 15.22 -28.18 -20.13
CA LEU A 282 14.18 -27.88 -19.14
C LEU A 282 14.78 -27.24 -17.88
N ILE A 283 15.85 -27.82 -17.35
CA ILE A 283 16.55 -27.25 -16.17
C ILE A 283 17.06 -25.84 -16.46
N SER A 284 17.53 -25.57 -17.68
CA SER A 284 18.00 -24.24 -18.06
C SER A 284 16.87 -23.21 -18.15
N ASP A 285 15.70 -23.62 -18.63
CA ASP A 285 14.51 -22.77 -18.71
C ASP A 285 13.96 -22.44 -17.33
N TRP A 286 13.93 -23.42 -16.42
CA TRP A 286 13.55 -23.21 -15.03
C TRP A 286 14.50 -22.26 -14.30
N LYS A 287 15.82 -22.40 -14.51
CA LYS A 287 16.82 -21.47 -13.96
C LYS A 287 16.63 -20.06 -14.49
N PHE A 288 16.35 -19.91 -15.78
CA PHE A 288 16.09 -18.60 -16.37
C PHE A 288 14.78 -17.99 -15.86
N ALA A 289 13.71 -18.78 -15.80
CA ALA A 289 12.44 -18.36 -15.22
C ALA A 289 12.62 -17.90 -13.77
N ALA A 290 13.34 -18.65 -12.93
CA ALA A 290 13.64 -18.27 -11.56
C ALA A 290 14.40 -16.93 -11.46
N MET A 291 15.41 -16.71 -12.30
CA MET A 291 16.15 -15.44 -12.35
C MET A 291 15.26 -14.26 -12.79
N VAL A 292 14.34 -14.50 -13.72
CA VAL A 292 13.42 -13.47 -14.24
C VAL A 292 12.35 -13.13 -13.19
N VAL A 293 11.84 -14.13 -12.47
CA VAL A 293 10.88 -13.98 -11.37
C VAL A 293 11.48 -13.15 -10.24
N ASP A 294 12.71 -13.45 -9.82
CA ASP A 294 13.40 -12.69 -8.77
C ASP A 294 13.43 -11.19 -9.10
N ARG A 295 13.85 -10.83 -10.31
CA ARG A 295 13.90 -9.43 -10.73
C ARG A 295 12.53 -8.79 -10.89
N PHE A 296 11.54 -9.54 -11.36
CA PHE A 296 10.16 -9.06 -11.43
C PHE A 296 9.65 -8.67 -10.06
N CYS A 297 9.83 -9.55 -9.07
CA CYS A 297 9.44 -9.30 -7.69
C CYS A 297 10.15 -8.08 -7.12
N LEU A 298 11.45 -7.93 -7.39
CA LEU A 298 12.21 -6.74 -6.98
C LEU A 298 11.69 -5.45 -7.62
N ILE A 299 11.35 -5.46 -8.92
CA ILE A 299 10.80 -4.28 -9.61
C ILE A 299 9.42 -3.91 -9.07
N VAL A 300 8.55 -4.91 -8.90
CA VAL A 300 7.20 -4.69 -8.38
C VAL A 300 7.26 -4.14 -6.95
N PHE A 301 8.16 -4.67 -6.11
CA PHE A 301 8.38 -4.18 -4.75
C PHE A 301 8.97 -2.76 -4.70
N THR A 302 9.95 -2.47 -5.55
CA THR A 302 10.57 -1.13 -5.60
C THR A 302 9.61 -0.07 -6.14
N LEU A 303 8.86 -0.37 -7.20
CA LEU A 303 7.85 0.53 -7.76
C LEU A 303 6.74 0.82 -6.75
N PHE A 304 6.28 -0.22 -6.04
CA PHE A 304 5.31 -0.05 -4.95
C PHE A 304 5.86 0.84 -3.82
N THR A 305 7.11 0.61 -3.39
CA THR A 305 7.79 1.40 -2.35
C THR A 305 7.94 2.87 -2.77
N ILE A 306 8.22 3.14 -4.04
CA ILE A 306 8.30 4.50 -4.58
C ILE A 306 6.91 5.16 -4.55
N ILE A 307 5.86 4.49 -5.02
CA ILE A 307 4.48 5.02 -4.98
C ILE A 307 4.05 5.32 -3.55
N ALA A 308 4.35 4.42 -2.61
CA ALA A 308 4.07 4.60 -1.19
C ALA A 308 4.76 5.87 -0.65
N THR A 309 6.04 6.03 -0.94
CA THR A 309 6.84 7.17 -0.48
C THR A 309 6.36 8.49 -1.09
N VAL A 310 6.06 8.51 -2.40
CA VAL A 310 5.50 9.69 -3.08
C VAL A 310 4.15 10.07 -2.49
N THR A 311 3.27 9.11 -2.24
CA THR A 311 1.95 9.38 -1.66
C THR A 311 2.05 9.95 -0.24
N VAL A 312 2.98 9.43 0.59
CA VAL A 312 3.25 9.99 1.93
C VAL A 312 3.80 11.42 1.82
N LEU A 313 4.74 11.68 0.90
CA LEU A 313 5.31 13.00 0.70
C LEU A 313 4.29 14.02 0.19
N LEU A 314 3.45 13.65 -0.79
CA LEU A 314 2.38 14.49 -1.30
C LEU A 314 1.27 14.71 -0.26
N SER A 315 1.06 13.73 0.60
CA SER A 315 0.13 13.88 1.72
C SER A 315 0.65 14.90 2.74
N ALA A 316 1.94 15.23 2.80
CA ALA A 316 2.50 16.22 3.71
C ALA A 316 2.73 17.60 3.04
N PRO A 317 1.68 18.40 2.77
CA PRO A 317 1.79 19.67 2.04
C PRO A 317 2.43 20.82 2.86
N HIS A 318 2.80 20.60 4.12
CA HIS A 318 3.30 21.68 5.00
C HIS A 318 4.83 21.86 5.02
N ILE A 319 5.62 21.14 4.20
CA ILE A 319 7.07 21.35 4.09
C ILE A 319 7.46 22.28 2.92
N ILE A 320 6.57 22.49 1.93
CA ILE A 320 6.94 23.19 0.67
C ILE A 320 6.30 24.59 0.51
N VAL A 321 5.47 25.05 1.45
CA VAL A 321 4.97 26.45 1.39
C VAL A 321 5.47 27.21 2.62
N GLN A 322 6.60 27.87 2.42
CA GLN A 322 7.08 29.01 3.21
C GLN A 322 6.38 30.28 2.74
#